data_AF-A0A5C5ZPC4-F1
#
_entry.id   AF-A0A5C5ZPC4-F1
#
_cell.length_a   1.000
_cell.length_b   1.000
_cell.length_c   1.000
_cell.angle_alpha   90.00
_cell.angle_beta   90.00
_cell.angle_gamma   90.00
#
_symmetry.space_group_name_H-M   'P 1'
#
loop_
_entity.id
_entity.type
_entity.pdbx_description
1 polymer ?
#
loop_
_entity_poly.entity_id
_entity_poly.type
_entity_poly.pdbx_seq_one_letter_code
_entity_poly.pdbx_strand_id
1 'polypeptide(L)'
;MFEFLKKIGQVARHGSLSIGSTKSASDVTFWVDMPSIPDVPDRRCDATPRLIAASDIVPQMIPCENAVARGEAALRNGSHRERLLAMKLEHLQFCPPRRCHQLADVGVQTAGDLVYSDLPKIASRLSHPERAERALRRYRAAIRMSLAIDTMMPRDALLLVAIHRRSVASLSRESAAQLHRDLERFSLSSRGSKLLGNRGVPSLRRVKAWVSTCRHLAEHHSAPNTQPALQ
;
A
#
# COMPACT_ATOMS: atom_id res chain seq x y z
N MET A 1 -44.22 18.04 1.43
CA MET A 1 -43.71 19.41 1.27
C MET A 1 -43.04 19.49 -0.09
N PHE A 2 -43.91 19.48 -1.10
CA PHE A 2 -43.63 19.69 -2.51
C PHE A 2 -43.50 21.21 -2.75
N GLU A 3 -42.93 21.60 -3.89
CA GLU A 3 -42.72 22.98 -4.38
C GLU A 3 -41.44 23.67 -3.94
N PHE A 4 -40.36 23.51 -4.73
CA PHE A 4 -39.41 24.62 -5.00
C PHE A 4 -38.56 24.33 -6.24
N LEU A 5 -39.20 24.20 -7.40
CA LEU A 5 -38.50 24.03 -8.69
C LEU A 5 -39.28 24.70 -9.83
N LYS A 6 -39.19 26.03 -9.93
CA LYS A 6 -39.13 26.75 -11.21
C LYS A 6 -38.93 28.25 -11.01
N LYS A 7 -38.00 28.81 -11.81
CA LYS A 7 -38.13 30.11 -12.51
C LYS A 7 -37.42 31.33 -11.90
N ILE A 8 -36.11 31.43 -12.17
CA ILE A 8 -35.43 32.62 -12.74
C ILE A 8 -34.30 32.02 -13.61
N GLY A 9 -34.15 32.22 -14.92
CA GLY A 9 -34.40 33.38 -15.74
C GLY A 9 -33.06 33.83 -16.35
N GLN A 10 -32.73 33.30 -17.53
CA GLN A 10 -31.60 33.67 -18.40
C GLN A 10 -31.46 35.20 -18.61
N VAL A 11 -30.22 35.71 -18.76
CA VAL A 11 -29.81 36.70 -19.80
C VAL A 11 -28.26 36.78 -19.93
N ALA A 12 -27.80 36.66 -21.19
CA ALA A 12 -26.59 37.21 -21.88
C ALA A 12 -25.17 37.06 -21.28
N ARG A 13 -24.20 36.38 -21.89
CA ARG A 13 -23.45 36.53 -23.18
C ARG A 13 -22.10 37.29 -23.03
N HIS A 14 -21.10 36.69 -23.68
CA HIS A 14 -19.74 37.15 -24.04
C HIS A 14 -18.61 37.09 -23.00
N GLY A 15 -17.64 36.23 -23.30
CA GLY A 15 -16.36 36.14 -22.59
C GLY A 15 -15.59 34.88 -22.98
N SER A 16 -15.10 34.81 -24.22
CA SER A 16 -14.08 33.84 -24.64
C SER A 16 -12.85 34.00 -23.76
N LEU A 17 -12.51 32.96 -22.99
CA LEU A 17 -11.16 32.70 -22.51
C LEU A 17 -10.96 31.19 -22.46
N SER A 18 -10.17 30.73 -23.43
CA SER A 18 -9.61 29.38 -23.49
C SER A 18 -8.66 29.18 -22.32
N ILE A 19 -9.04 28.33 -21.36
CA ILE A 19 -8.11 27.78 -20.36
C ILE A 19 -8.43 26.30 -20.19
N GLY A 20 -7.62 25.49 -20.88
CA GLY A 20 -6.84 24.41 -20.28
C GLY A 20 -7.53 23.43 -19.34
N SER A 21 -7.71 22.22 -19.88
CA SER A 21 -7.49 20.95 -19.18
C SER A 21 -8.52 20.55 -18.14
N THR A 22 -9.49 19.78 -18.65
CA THR A 22 -10.32 18.82 -17.91
C THR A 22 -9.45 17.96 -16.97
N LYS A 23 -9.43 18.27 -15.67
CA LYS A 23 -8.93 17.32 -14.66
C LYS A 23 -9.92 16.14 -14.61
N SER A 24 -9.52 15.08 -15.32
CA SER A 24 -10.11 13.75 -15.34
C SER A 24 -10.60 13.33 -13.95
N ALA A 25 -11.91 13.39 -13.78
CA ALA A 25 -12.64 12.78 -12.69
C ALA A 25 -13.10 11.39 -13.12
N SER A 26 -12.17 10.48 -13.43
CA SER A 26 -12.48 9.08 -13.76
C SER A 26 -11.23 8.21 -13.91
N ASP A 27 -10.33 8.20 -12.92
CA ASP A 27 -9.09 7.38 -13.00
C ASP A 27 -8.97 6.38 -11.84
N VAL A 28 -10.07 5.65 -11.59
CA VAL A 28 -10.19 4.62 -10.54
C VAL A 28 -10.48 3.23 -11.12
N THR A 29 -10.59 3.13 -12.44
CA THR A 29 -10.79 1.88 -13.16
C THR A 29 -9.44 1.17 -13.33
N PHE A 30 -9.46 -0.15 -13.45
CA PHE A 30 -8.36 -0.92 -14.04
C PHE A 30 -7.26 -1.48 -13.12
N TRP A 31 -7.62 -2.06 -11.98
CA TRP A 31 -6.71 -2.97 -11.23
C TRP A 31 -7.27 -4.37 -10.98
N VAL A 32 -8.20 -4.78 -11.82
CA VAL A 32 -8.74 -6.15 -11.82
C VAL A 32 -8.53 -6.87 -13.16
N ASP A 33 -8.38 -6.14 -14.26
CA ASP A 33 -7.90 -6.68 -15.55
C ASP A 33 -6.40 -6.49 -15.68
N MET A 34 -5.65 -7.38 -15.03
CA MET A 34 -4.38 -7.81 -15.58
C MET A 34 -4.74 -9.11 -16.31
N PRO A 35 -4.63 -9.21 -17.66
CA PRO A 35 -4.79 -10.50 -18.29
C PRO A 35 -3.75 -11.42 -17.65
N SER A 36 -4.21 -12.50 -17.05
CA SER A 36 -3.37 -13.67 -16.82
C SER A 36 -2.85 -14.05 -18.20
N ILE A 37 -1.59 -13.75 -18.48
CA ILE A 37 -0.92 -14.31 -19.66
C ILE A 37 -1.06 -15.84 -19.51
N PRO A 38 -1.58 -16.57 -20.52
CA PRO A 38 -1.69 -18.01 -20.43
C PRO A 38 -0.31 -18.60 -20.14
N ASP A 39 -0.24 -19.53 -19.19
CA ASP A 39 1.00 -20.21 -18.83
C ASP A 39 1.60 -20.83 -20.10
N VAL A 40 2.81 -20.39 -20.46
CA VAL A 40 3.62 -21.08 -21.45
C VAL A 40 3.97 -22.44 -20.84
N PRO A 41 3.67 -23.58 -21.49
CA PRO A 41 4.02 -24.87 -20.95
C PRO A 41 5.54 -24.98 -20.83
N ASP A 42 5.99 -25.30 -19.61
CA ASP A 42 7.36 -25.65 -19.25
C ASP A 42 7.83 -26.78 -20.18
N ARG A 43 8.57 -26.46 -21.25
CA ARG A 43 9.37 -27.44 -21.99
C ARG A 43 10.55 -27.80 -21.10
N ARG A 44 10.37 -28.73 -20.16
CA ARG A 44 11.49 -29.40 -19.52
C ARG A 44 11.98 -30.49 -20.46
N CYS A 45 13.12 -30.18 -21.08
CA CYS A 45 13.99 -31.15 -21.70
C CYS A 45 14.53 -32.09 -20.62
N ASP A 46 14.25 -33.38 -20.78
CA ASP A 46 14.97 -34.45 -20.10
C ASP A 46 16.45 -34.39 -20.51
N ALA A 47 17.31 -34.06 -19.56
CA ALA A 47 18.74 -34.26 -19.67
C ALA A 47 19.27 -34.69 -18.30
N THR A 48 19.38 -36.00 -18.13
CA THR A 48 20.20 -36.66 -17.13
C THR A 48 21.67 -36.22 -17.27
N PRO A 49 22.38 -36.00 -16.15
CA PRO A 49 23.82 -36.19 -16.14
C PRO A 49 24.20 -37.37 -15.25
N ARG A 50 25.07 -38.20 -15.83
CA ARG A 50 25.79 -39.32 -15.23
C ARG A 50 26.62 -38.91 -14.01
N LEU A 51 26.71 -39.86 -13.09
CA LEU A 51 27.72 -40.04 -12.05
C LEU A 51 29.15 -39.78 -12.54
N ILE A 52 29.91 -38.97 -11.80
CA ILE A 52 31.36 -39.13 -11.61
C ILE A 52 31.69 -38.84 -10.13
N ALA A 53 32.53 -39.69 -9.56
CA ALA A 53 32.89 -39.76 -8.15
C ALA A 53 33.96 -38.75 -7.72
N ALA A 54 33.87 -38.40 -6.43
CA ALA A 54 34.87 -38.01 -5.43
C ALA A 54 36.22 -37.40 -5.86
N SER A 55 36.58 -36.25 -5.27
CA SER A 55 37.83 -36.03 -4.51
C SER A 55 37.83 -34.69 -3.77
N ASP A 56 37.89 -34.78 -2.44
CA ASP A 56 38.47 -33.89 -1.43
C ASP A 56 38.89 -32.46 -1.80
N ILE A 57 38.08 -31.48 -1.37
CA ILE A 57 38.54 -30.21 -0.82
C ILE A 57 37.52 -29.81 0.26
N VAL A 58 37.98 -29.60 1.49
CA VAL A 58 37.16 -29.08 2.61
C VAL A 58 37.40 -27.58 2.73
N PRO A 59 36.46 -26.70 2.32
CA PRO A 59 36.44 -25.32 2.80
C PRO A 59 35.67 -25.28 4.11
N GLN A 60 36.30 -24.71 5.12
CA GLN A 60 35.74 -24.52 6.45
C GLN A 60 34.36 -23.83 6.38
N MET A 61 33.36 -24.52 6.90
CA MET A 61 32.04 -23.97 7.18
C MET A 61 32.17 -22.85 8.22
N ILE A 62 32.00 -21.62 7.78
CA ILE A 62 31.56 -20.54 8.66
C ILE A 62 30.08 -20.81 8.96
N PRO A 63 29.65 -20.92 10.23
CA PRO A 63 28.23 -21.09 10.54
C PRO A 63 27.47 -19.80 10.18
N CYS A 64 26.73 -19.82 9.06
CA CYS A 64 25.82 -18.74 8.65
C CYS A 64 24.55 -18.63 9.53
N GLU A 65 24.44 -19.44 10.60
CA GLU A 65 23.24 -19.55 11.44
C GLU A 65 23.01 -18.30 12.32
N ASN A 66 24.03 -17.45 12.52
CA ASN A 66 23.96 -16.34 13.45
C ASN A 66 23.50 -14.99 12.86
N ALA A 67 23.35 -14.86 11.53
CA ALA A 67 22.95 -13.59 10.91
C ALA A 67 21.41 -13.40 10.92
N VAL A 68 20.65 -14.46 10.69
CA VAL A 68 19.17 -14.43 10.69
C VAL A 68 18.65 -14.20 12.11
N ALA A 69 19.23 -14.87 13.11
CA ALA A 69 18.84 -14.74 14.51
C ALA A 69 19.07 -13.32 15.09
N ARG A 70 20.11 -12.60 14.64
CA ARG A 70 20.35 -11.21 15.08
C ARG A 70 19.37 -10.20 14.47
N GLY A 71 18.95 -10.41 13.21
CA GLY A 71 17.94 -9.58 12.56
C GLY A 71 16.55 -9.75 13.20
N GLU A 72 16.19 -10.98 13.56
CA GLU A 72 14.92 -11.26 14.24
C GLU A 72 14.88 -10.74 15.68
N ALA A 73 16.01 -10.75 16.39
CA ALA A 73 16.11 -10.18 17.74
C ALA A 73 15.95 -8.64 17.74
N ALA A 74 16.50 -7.93 16.74
CA ALA A 74 16.34 -6.49 16.61
C ALA A 74 14.87 -6.06 16.34
N LEU A 75 14.10 -6.89 15.63
CA LEU A 75 12.66 -6.65 15.36
C LEU A 75 11.77 -6.75 16.62
N ARG A 76 12.24 -7.44 17.67
CA ARG A 76 11.49 -7.65 18.91
C ARG A 76 11.45 -6.41 19.80
N ASN A 77 12.53 -5.62 19.82
CA ASN A 77 12.67 -4.44 20.69
C ASN A 77 12.56 -3.10 19.95
N GLY A 78 12.51 -3.12 18.61
CA GLY A 78 12.33 -1.91 17.81
C GLY A 78 10.95 -1.27 17.95
N SER A 79 10.90 0.03 17.72
CA SER A 79 9.65 0.78 17.54
C SER A 79 8.81 0.14 16.42
N HIS A 80 7.48 0.28 16.49
CA HIS A 80 6.57 -0.22 15.44
C HIS A 80 7.03 0.18 14.03
N ARG A 81 7.48 1.43 13.90
CA ARG A 81 8.02 2.01 12.67
C ARG A 81 9.21 1.21 12.12
N GLU A 82 10.22 0.97 12.94
CA GLU A 82 11.43 0.22 12.54
C GLU A 82 11.07 -1.19 12.10
N ARG A 83 10.20 -1.85 12.88
CA ARG A 83 9.71 -3.19 12.54
C ARG A 83 9.04 -3.21 11.17
N LEU A 84 8.12 -2.28 10.91
CA LEU A 84 7.42 -2.21 9.62
C LEU A 84 8.37 -1.93 8.45
N LEU A 85 9.36 -1.05 8.62
CA LEU A 85 10.29 -0.71 7.54
C LEU A 85 11.22 -1.89 7.20
N ALA A 86 11.64 -2.66 8.19
CA ALA A 86 12.47 -3.84 8.01
C ALA A 86 11.71 -5.08 7.50
N MET A 87 10.37 -5.07 7.53
CA MET A 87 9.58 -6.19 7.00
C MET A 87 9.73 -6.34 5.48
N LYS A 88 9.90 -7.58 5.04
CA LYS A 88 9.88 -7.95 3.62
C LYS A 88 8.50 -7.72 3.00
N LEU A 89 8.48 -7.36 1.72
CA LEU A 89 7.23 -7.09 0.98
C LEU A 89 6.27 -8.28 0.93
N GLU A 90 6.80 -9.50 0.89
CA GLU A 90 6.03 -10.76 0.91
C GLU A 90 5.18 -10.91 2.19
N HIS A 91 5.72 -10.52 3.35
CA HIS A 91 5.04 -10.64 4.63
C HIS A 91 3.94 -9.59 4.83
N LEU A 92 3.99 -8.49 4.09
CA LEU A 92 3.02 -7.41 4.23
C LEU A 92 1.70 -7.71 3.52
N GLN A 93 1.67 -8.70 2.61
CA GLN A 93 0.46 -9.22 1.95
C GLN A 93 -0.48 -8.17 1.34
N PHE A 94 0.08 -7.05 0.87
CA PHE A 94 -0.64 -6.00 0.13
C PHE A 94 -0.40 -6.09 -1.39
N CYS A 95 0.60 -6.88 -1.79
CA CYS A 95 1.03 -7.08 -3.18
C CYS A 95 0.98 -8.58 -3.53
N PRO A 96 0.56 -8.97 -4.75
CA PRO A 96 0.63 -10.36 -5.20
C PRO A 96 2.07 -10.89 -5.23
N PRO A 97 2.30 -12.20 -5.00
CA PRO A 97 3.64 -12.77 -4.88
C PRO A 97 4.49 -12.55 -6.14
N ARG A 98 3.90 -12.73 -7.34
CA ARG A 98 4.59 -12.47 -8.61
C ARG A 98 5.18 -11.06 -8.70
N ARG A 99 4.46 -10.04 -8.19
CA ARG A 99 4.96 -8.67 -8.20
C ARG A 99 5.98 -8.42 -7.09
N CYS A 100 5.89 -9.11 -5.96
CA CYS A 100 6.96 -9.08 -4.95
C CYS A 100 8.28 -9.59 -5.53
N HIS A 101 8.25 -10.68 -6.31
CA HIS A 101 9.45 -11.18 -7.01
C HIS A 101 9.98 -10.17 -8.03
N GLN A 102 9.12 -9.60 -8.88
CA GLN A 102 9.53 -8.55 -9.83
C GLN A 102 10.16 -7.32 -9.14
N LEU A 103 9.68 -6.95 -7.96
CA LEU A 103 10.25 -5.85 -7.19
C LEU A 103 11.59 -6.24 -6.55
N ALA A 104 11.71 -7.48 -6.07
CA ALA A 104 12.97 -8.01 -5.55
C ALA A 104 14.06 -8.05 -6.63
N ASP A 105 13.71 -8.41 -7.87
CA ASP A 105 14.63 -8.41 -9.03
C ASP A 105 15.16 -7.00 -9.34
N VAL A 106 14.37 -5.96 -9.05
CA VAL A 106 14.75 -4.56 -9.21
C VAL A 106 15.53 -4.01 -8.00
N GLY A 107 15.65 -4.80 -6.92
CA GLY A 107 16.38 -4.45 -5.70
C GLY A 107 15.49 -3.91 -4.57
N VAL A 108 14.16 -4.05 -4.66
CA VAL A 108 13.22 -3.59 -3.62
C VAL A 108 12.67 -4.80 -2.86
N GLN A 109 13.20 -5.06 -1.67
CA GLN A 109 12.84 -6.25 -0.89
C GLN A 109 12.03 -5.92 0.36
N THR A 110 12.25 -4.75 0.96
CA THR A 110 11.62 -4.31 2.20
C THR A 110 10.62 -3.18 2.00
N ALA A 111 9.77 -2.95 3.01
CA ALA A 111 8.87 -1.79 3.04
C ALA A 111 9.66 -0.48 3.05
N GLY A 112 10.80 -0.45 3.75
CA GLY A 112 11.71 0.68 3.79
C GLY A 112 12.24 1.03 2.41
N ASP A 113 12.73 0.03 1.67
CA ASP A 113 13.23 0.23 0.31
C ASP A 113 12.16 0.90 -0.55
N LEU A 114 10.92 0.40 -0.50
CA LEU A 114 9.82 0.97 -1.29
C LEU A 114 9.44 2.40 -0.87
N VAL A 115 9.60 2.76 0.41
CA VAL A 115 9.26 4.10 0.92
C VAL A 115 10.32 5.14 0.54
N TYR A 116 11.60 4.76 0.54
CA TYR A 116 12.70 5.68 0.29
C TYR A 116 13.17 5.70 -1.17
N SER A 117 12.80 4.69 -1.96
CA SER A 117 13.21 4.61 -3.37
C SER A 117 12.47 5.58 -4.30
N ASP A 118 13.09 5.79 -5.46
CA ASP A 118 12.55 6.58 -6.56
C ASP A 118 11.57 5.75 -7.43
N LEU A 119 10.27 6.03 -7.24
CA LEU A 119 9.15 5.32 -7.85
C LEU A 119 9.22 5.25 -9.39
N PRO A 120 9.40 6.37 -10.13
CA PRO A 120 9.50 6.33 -11.59
C PRO A 120 10.68 5.50 -12.11
N LYS A 121 11.83 5.50 -11.40
CA LYS A 121 12.99 4.66 -11.78
C LYS A 121 12.76 3.16 -11.60
N ILE A 122 12.01 2.78 -10.56
CA ILE A 122 11.60 1.39 -10.36
C ILE A 122 10.56 1.01 -11.42
N ALA A 123 9.60 1.89 -11.66
CA ALA A 123 8.52 1.64 -12.61
C ALA A 123 9.03 1.47 -14.05
N SER A 124 10.06 2.20 -14.47
CA SER A 124 10.66 2.08 -15.81
C SER A 124 11.29 0.72 -16.09
N ARG A 125 11.59 -0.07 -15.05
CA ARG A 125 12.16 -1.42 -15.17
C ARG A 125 11.10 -2.52 -15.23
N LEU A 126 9.83 -2.18 -15.08
CA LEU A 126 8.71 -3.11 -15.12
C LEU A 126 8.02 -3.04 -16.49
N SER A 127 7.32 -4.13 -16.87
CA SER A 127 6.72 -4.26 -18.21
C SER A 127 5.74 -3.13 -18.58
N HIS A 128 5.11 -2.50 -17.58
CA HIS A 128 4.13 -1.42 -17.78
C HIS A 128 4.43 -0.25 -16.83
N PRO A 129 5.23 0.75 -17.23
CA PRO A 129 5.78 1.74 -16.30
C PRO A 129 4.72 2.63 -15.66
N GLU A 130 3.81 3.23 -16.44
CA GLU A 130 2.79 4.12 -15.88
C GLU A 130 1.87 3.39 -14.88
N ARG A 131 1.45 2.18 -15.24
CA ARG A 131 0.56 1.36 -14.41
C ARG A 131 1.28 0.92 -13.14
N ALA A 132 2.53 0.49 -13.25
CA ALA A 132 3.37 0.12 -12.12
C ALA A 132 3.56 1.29 -11.17
N GLU A 133 3.91 2.46 -11.68
CA GLU A 133 4.11 3.67 -10.87
C GLU A 133 2.85 4.02 -10.07
N ARG A 134 1.66 3.98 -10.70
CA ARG A 134 0.38 4.19 -10.02
C ARG A 134 0.12 3.16 -8.90
N ALA A 135 0.55 1.91 -9.06
CA ALA A 135 0.48 0.90 -7.99
C ALA A 135 1.47 1.19 -6.86
N LEU A 136 2.72 1.48 -7.19
CA LEU A 136 3.77 1.76 -6.21
C LEU A 136 3.44 3.00 -5.38
N ARG A 137 2.86 4.05 -5.98
CA ARG A 137 2.35 5.23 -5.25
C ARG A 137 1.27 4.85 -4.22
N ARG A 138 0.36 3.93 -4.56
CA ARG A 138 -0.67 3.44 -3.63
C ARG A 138 -0.07 2.59 -2.51
N TYR A 139 0.88 1.71 -2.82
CA TYR A 139 1.59 0.91 -1.83
C TYR A 139 2.37 1.80 -0.86
N ARG A 140 3.09 2.79 -1.36
CA ARG A 140 3.79 3.78 -0.54
C ARG A 140 2.82 4.55 0.35
N ALA A 141 1.66 4.95 -0.15
CA ALA A 141 0.64 5.62 0.66
C ALA A 141 0.14 4.70 1.81
N ALA A 142 -0.12 3.43 1.52
CA ALA A 142 -0.55 2.44 2.52
C ALA A 142 0.53 2.19 3.59
N ILE A 143 1.80 2.08 3.19
CA ILE A 143 2.91 1.93 4.13
C ILE A 143 3.03 3.19 4.99
N ARG A 144 3.05 4.38 4.39
CA ARG A 144 3.14 5.66 5.14
C ARG A 144 2.02 5.83 6.17
N MET A 145 0.80 5.42 5.82
CA MET A 145 -0.32 5.42 6.76
C MET A 145 -0.12 4.44 7.92
N SER A 146 0.41 3.24 7.63
CA SER A 146 0.70 2.22 8.65
C SER A 146 1.87 2.60 9.56
N LEU A 147 2.82 3.39 9.06
CA LEU A 147 3.91 3.96 9.87
C LEU A 147 3.41 5.03 10.85
N ALA A 148 2.25 5.64 10.59
CA ALA A 148 1.65 6.62 11.49
C ALA A 148 0.71 5.96 12.52
N ILE A 149 0.13 4.79 12.21
CA ILE A 149 -0.86 4.13 13.05
C ILE A 149 -0.31 2.78 13.50
N ASP A 150 0.09 2.69 14.77
CA ASP A 150 0.82 1.52 15.29
C ASP A 150 0.04 0.20 15.27
N THR A 151 -1.29 0.26 15.20
CA THR A 151 -2.17 -0.92 15.17
C THR A 151 -2.59 -1.34 13.75
N MET A 152 -2.05 -0.67 12.73
CA MET A 152 -2.44 -0.86 11.33
C MET A 152 -1.33 -1.53 10.52
N MET A 153 -1.72 -2.54 9.74
CA MET A 153 -0.83 -3.19 8.77
C MET A 153 -0.98 -2.55 7.38
N PRO A 154 0.07 -2.52 6.54
CA PRO A 154 -0.01 -1.97 5.18
C PRO A 154 -1.11 -2.57 4.30
N ARG A 155 -1.45 -3.84 4.48
CA ARG A 155 -2.61 -4.47 3.82
C ARG A 155 -3.95 -3.82 4.17
N ASP A 156 -4.13 -3.45 5.45
CA ASP A 156 -5.37 -2.85 5.95
C ASP A 156 -5.42 -1.38 5.50
N ALA A 157 -4.28 -0.67 5.57
CA ALA A 157 -4.15 0.67 5.02
C ALA A 157 -4.43 0.74 3.51
N LEU A 158 -4.09 -0.31 2.75
CA LEU A 158 -4.37 -0.38 1.32
C LEU A 158 -5.88 -0.42 1.03
N LEU A 159 -6.69 -1.02 1.91
CA LEU A 159 -8.16 -0.96 1.82
C LEU A 159 -8.65 0.49 1.97
N LEU A 160 -8.12 1.21 2.96
CA LEU A 160 -8.45 2.63 3.18
C LEU A 160 -8.08 3.49 1.96
N VAL A 161 -6.88 3.28 1.41
CA VAL A 161 -6.45 3.95 0.17
C VAL A 161 -7.37 3.61 -1.00
N ALA A 162 -7.89 2.38 -1.07
CA ALA A 162 -8.79 1.92 -2.12
C ALA A 162 -10.18 2.58 -2.05
N ILE A 163 -10.70 2.86 -0.85
CA ILE A 163 -11.93 3.64 -0.60
C ILE A 163 -11.68 5.17 -0.53
N HIS A 164 -10.55 5.63 -1.07
CA HIS A 164 -10.17 7.04 -1.18
C HIS A 164 -9.84 7.75 0.14
N ARG A 165 -9.58 7.01 1.22
CA ARG A 165 -9.10 7.56 2.49
C ARG A 165 -7.60 7.44 2.58
N ARG A 166 -6.91 8.52 2.22
CA ARG A 166 -5.45 8.51 1.99
C ARG A 166 -4.64 9.29 3.02
N SER A 167 -5.29 9.98 3.96
CA SER A 167 -4.64 10.86 4.93
C SER A 167 -5.13 10.58 6.35
N VAL A 168 -4.20 10.66 7.31
CA VAL A 168 -4.49 10.59 8.75
C VAL A 168 -5.44 11.71 9.17
N ALA A 169 -5.27 12.91 8.63
CA ALA A 169 -6.14 14.05 8.90
C ALA A 169 -7.57 13.88 8.34
N SER A 170 -7.72 13.11 7.26
CA SER A 170 -9.04 12.74 6.75
C SER A 170 -9.69 11.74 7.70
N LEU A 171 -8.95 10.70 8.11
CA LEU A 171 -9.46 9.62 8.96
C LEU A 171 -9.85 10.10 10.37
N SER A 172 -9.16 11.11 10.93
CA SER A 172 -9.45 11.64 12.26
C SER A 172 -10.83 12.31 12.37
N ARG A 173 -11.36 12.81 11.24
CA ARG A 173 -12.66 13.48 11.14
C ARG A 173 -13.80 12.51 10.82
N GLU A 174 -13.50 11.27 10.46
CA GLU A 174 -14.51 10.32 10.04
C GLU A 174 -15.13 9.55 11.21
N SER A 175 -16.39 9.15 11.03
CA SER A 175 -17.04 8.21 11.94
C SER A 175 -16.57 6.79 11.65
N ALA A 176 -16.06 6.10 12.68
CA ALA A 176 -15.64 4.70 12.57
C ALA A 176 -16.76 3.76 12.09
N ALA A 177 -18.02 4.06 12.46
CA ALA A 177 -19.17 3.26 12.01
C ALA A 177 -19.44 3.47 10.51
N GLN A 178 -19.33 4.71 10.02
CA GLN A 178 -19.47 4.99 8.58
C GLN A 178 -18.35 4.32 7.79
N LEU A 179 -17.11 4.45 8.27
CA LEU A 179 -15.94 3.87 7.64
C LEU A 179 -16.04 2.33 7.54
N HIS A 180 -16.55 1.68 8.59
CA HIS A 180 -16.78 0.24 8.56
C HIS A 180 -17.83 -0.17 7.52
N ARG A 181 -18.96 0.55 7.44
CA ARG A 181 -19.99 0.30 6.41
C ARG A 181 -19.44 0.45 5.00
N ASP A 182 -18.57 1.43 4.77
CA ASP A 182 -17.93 1.66 3.48
C ASP A 182 -16.97 0.52 3.13
N LEU A 183 -16.23 -0.02 4.11
CA LEU A 183 -15.38 -1.21 3.93
C LEU A 183 -16.19 -2.47 3.66
N GLU A 184 -17.31 -2.67 4.36
CA GLU A 184 -18.25 -3.77 4.08
C GLU A 184 -18.81 -3.66 2.68
N ARG A 185 -19.33 -2.49 2.28
CA ARG A 185 -19.80 -2.26 0.92
C ARG A 185 -18.71 -2.49 -0.13
N PHE A 186 -17.49 -2.04 0.14
CA PHE A 186 -16.36 -2.25 -0.75
C PHE A 186 -16.03 -3.74 -0.89
N SER A 187 -16.10 -4.52 0.19
CA SER A 187 -15.85 -5.97 0.18
C SER A 187 -16.78 -6.74 -0.75
N LEU A 188 -18.03 -6.29 -0.89
CA LEU A 188 -19.02 -6.86 -1.82
C LEU A 188 -18.75 -6.52 -3.29
N SER A 189 -17.90 -5.52 -3.57
CA SER A 189 -17.48 -5.22 -4.94
C SER A 189 -16.47 -6.24 -5.44
N SER A 190 -16.46 -6.52 -6.75
CA SER A 190 -15.46 -7.39 -7.40
C SER A 190 -14.03 -6.97 -7.10
N ARG A 191 -13.79 -5.67 -6.97
CA ARG A 191 -12.49 -5.09 -6.60
C ARG A 191 -12.12 -5.36 -5.14
N GLY A 192 -13.04 -5.14 -4.22
CA GLY A 192 -12.78 -5.36 -2.79
C GLY A 192 -12.65 -6.84 -2.45
N SER A 193 -13.47 -7.70 -3.06
CA SER A 193 -13.35 -9.15 -2.95
C SER A 193 -11.97 -9.64 -3.41
N LYS A 194 -11.45 -9.16 -4.55
CA LYS A 194 -10.09 -9.49 -5.03
C LYS A 194 -8.98 -8.96 -4.12
N LEU A 195 -9.17 -7.80 -3.51
CA LEU A 195 -8.15 -7.20 -2.62
C LEU A 195 -8.10 -7.90 -1.25
N LEU A 196 -9.26 -8.32 -0.75
CA LEU A 196 -9.37 -9.10 0.48
C LEU A 196 -8.90 -10.54 0.28
N GLY A 197 -9.22 -11.14 -0.88
CA GLY A 197 -8.96 -12.55 -1.17
C GLY A 197 -9.72 -13.43 -0.19
N ASN A 198 -9.03 -14.38 0.44
CA ASN A 198 -9.61 -15.28 1.44
C ASN A 198 -9.76 -14.63 2.84
N ARG A 199 -9.57 -13.32 2.97
CA ARG A 199 -9.58 -12.60 4.26
C ARG A 199 -10.90 -11.89 4.48
N GLY A 200 -11.31 -11.78 5.75
CA GLY A 200 -12.46 -10.99 6.15
C GLY A 200 -12.19 -9.49 6.19
N VAL A 201 -13.28 -8.72 6.22
CA VAL A 201 -13.26 -7.27 6.45
C VAL A 201 -12.72 -6.98 7.86
N PRO A 202 -11.91 -5.92 8.07
CA PRO A 202 -11.47 -5.53 9.41
C PRO A 202 -12.66 -5.22 10.33
N SER A 203 -12.63 -5.73 11.55
CA SER A 203 -13.73 -5.55 12.51
C SER A 203 -13.89 -4.08 12.94
N LEU A 204 -15.12 -3.69 13.29
CA LEU A 204 -15.44 -2.36 13.79
C LEU A 204 -14.56 -1.92 14.96
N ARG A 205 -14.20 -2.85 15.86
CA ARG A 205 -13.28 -2.57 16.98
C ARG A 205 -11.93 -2.07 16.49
N ARG A 206 -11.36 -2.70 15.45
CA ARG A 206 -10.08 -2.28 14.85
C ARG A 206 -10.22 -0.92 14.17
N VAL A 207 -11.29 -0.71 13.42
CA VAL A 207 -11.57 0.58 12.77
C VAL A 207 -11.68 1.72 13.80
N LYS A 208 -12.37 1.48 14.92
CA LYS A 208 -12.43 2.43 16.05
C LYS A 208 -11.05 2.76 16.60
N ALA A 209 -10.19 1.76 16.80
CA ALA A 209 -8.82 1.98 17.26
C ALA A 209 -8.03 2.87 16.29
N TRP A 210 -8.12 2.61 14.98
CA TRP A 210 -7.43 3.41 13.96
C TRP A 210 -7.88 4.88 13.97
N VAL A 211 -9.20 5.12 13.99
CA VAL A 211 -9.75 6.49 14.04
C VAL A 211 -9.34 7.20 15.33
N SER A 212 -9.34 6.50 16.47
CA SER A 212 -8.90 7.05 17.75
C SER A 212 -7.43 7.47 17.71
N THR A 213 -6.55 6.61 17.19
CA THR A 213 -5.12 6.94 17.01
C THR A 213 -4.95 8.15 16.09
N CYS A 214 -5.69 8.21 14.98
CA CYS A 214 -5.63 9.36 14.07
C CYS A 214 -6.07 10.67 14.74
N ARG A 215 -7.07 10.60 15.63
CA ARG A 215 -7.54 11.77 16.38
C ARG A 215 -6.49 12.28 17.35
N HIS A 216 -5.87 11.39 18.14
CA HIS A 216 -4.77 11.77 19.02
C HIS A 216 -3.60 12.38 18.25
N LEU A 217 -3.22 11.80 17.11
CA LEU A 217 -2.18 12.37 16.26
C LEU A 217 -2.55 13.76 15.75
N ALA A 218 -3.81 13.98 15.34
CA ALA A 218 -4.27 15.28 14.89
C ALA A 218 -4.27 16.33 16.01
N GLU A 219 -4.65 15.95 17.23
CA GLU A 219 -4.58 16.79 18.43
C GLU A 219 -3.13 17.22 18.72
N HIS A 220 -2.19 16.28 18.71
CA HIS A 220 -0.76 16.58 18.92
C HIS A 220 -0.15 17.49 17.85
N HIS A 221 -0.59 17.37 16.59
CA HIS A 221 -0.13 18.27 15.51
C HIS A 221 -0.81 19.65 15.55
N SER A 222 -2.00 19.74 16.14
CA SER A 222 -2.77 20.99 16.22
C SER A 222 -2.41 21.82 17.44
N ALA A 223 -1.79 21.23 18.45
CA ALA A 223 -1.25 21.96 19.60
C ALA A 223 -0.11 22.88 19.11
N PRO A 224 -0.30 24.21 19.07
CA PRO A 224 0.79 25.10 18.73
C PRO A 224 1.87 24.92 19.81
N ASN A 225 3.11 24.77 19.34
CA ASN A 225 4.31 24.71 20.16
C ASN A 225 4.39 26.00 21.00
N THR A 226 3.73 26.02 22.14
CA THR A 226 3.82 27.09 23.13
C THR A 226 5.16 26.88 23.81
N GLN A 227 6.21 27.35 23.15
CA GLN A 227 7.53 27.41 23.76
C GLN A 227 7.39 28.26 25.02
N PRO A 228 7.76 27.75 26.22
CA PRO A 228 7.78 28.60 27.40
C PRO A 228 8.80 29.70 27.14
N ALA A 229 8.33 30.95 27.13
CA ALA A 229 9.20 32.11 27.09
C ALA A 229 10.13 32.03 28.32
N LEU A 230 11.41 31.75 28.07
CA LEU A 230 12.46 31.87 29.08
C LEU A 230 12.51 33.35 29.49
N GLN A 231 12.12 33.63 30.74
CA GLN A 231 12.37 34.90 31.42
C GLN A 231 13.74 34.87 32.09
#